data_AF-A0A4P9TE72-F1
#
_entry.id   AF-A0A4P9TE72-F1
#
_cell.length_a   1.000
_cell.length_b   1.000
_cell.length_c   1.000
_cell.angle_alpha   90.00
_cell.angle_beta   90.00
_cell.angle_gamma   90.00
#
_symmetry.space_group_name_H-M   'P 1'
#
loop_
_entity.id
_entity.type
_entity.pdbx_description
1 polymer ?
#
loop_
_entity_poly.entity_id
_entity_poly.type
_entity_poly.pdbx_seq_one_letter_code
_entity_poly.pdbx_strand_id
1 'polypeptide(L)'
;MTSIRDLLGDALGVGETYRLRLEERDGLLVAAHPNDASPMDIAVVEGLDRLEERPPTEPVTVEIVGRVVGGRIAGRVVESGPRNA
;
A
#
# COMPACT_ATOMS: atom_id res chain seq x y z
N MET A 1 15.49 -5.30 22.39
CA MET A 1 14.14 -5.14 22.96
C MET A 1 13.21 -4.81 21.81
N THR A 2 12.59 -5.82 21.21
CA THR A 2 11.58 -5.63 20.16
C THR A 2 10.23 -5.48 20.85
N SER A 3 9.64 -4.29 20.76
CA SER A 3 8.28 -4.07 21.27
C SER A 3 7.28 -4.77 20.33
N ILE A 4 6.10 -5.18 20.83
CA ILE A 4 5.03 -5.74 19.99
C ILE A 4 4.64 -4.76 18.86
N ARG A 5 4.81 -3.45 19.07
CA ARG A 5 4.65 -2.42 18.04
C ARG A 5 5.70 -2.49 16.92
N ASP A 6 6.93 -2.89 17.24
CA ASP A 6 7.99 -3.08 16.24
C ASP A 6 7.75 -4.36 15.44
N LEU A 7 7.34 -5.46 16.09
CA LEU A 7 7.03 -6.72 15.41
C LEU A 7 5.84 -6.57 14.44
N LEU A 8 4.84 -5.77 14.83
CA LEU A 8 3.71 -5.50 13.94
C LEU A 8 4.13 -4.55 12.80
N GLY A 9 4.98 -3.55 13.07
CA GLY A 9 5.54 -2.68 12.04
C GLY A 9 6.38 -3.43 11.01
N ASP A 10 7.23 -4.35 11.48
CA ASP A 10 8.06 -5.22 10.64
C ASP A 10 7.19 -6.22 9.85
N ALA A 11 6.20 -6.85 10.49
CA ALA A 11 5.29 -7.79 9.82
C ALA A 11 4.42 -7.12 8.74
N LEU A 12 4.13 -5.83 8.92
CA LEU A 12 3.35 -5.01 8.00
C LEU A 12 4.21 -4.30 6.93
N GLY A 13 5.55 -4.41 7.00
CA GLY A 13 6.46 -3.78 6.05
C GLY A 13 6.39 -2.25 6.07
N VAL A 14 6.22 -1.63 7.24
CA VAL A 14 6.14 -0.16 7.34
C VAL A 14 7.44 0.49 6.85
N GLY A 15 7.34 1.45 5.93
CA GLY A 15 8.47 2.08 5.25
C GLY A 15 8.99 1.29 4.05
N GLU A 16 8.47 0.08 3.81
CA GLU A 16 8.78 -0.67 2.60
C GLU A 16 7.89 -0.23 1.43
N THR A 17 8.41 -0.42 0.21
CA THR A 17 7.72 -0.09 -1.02
C THR A 17 7.44 -1.36 -1.82
N TYR A 18 6.22 -1.47 -2.33
CA TYR A 18 5.76 -2.61 -3.10
C TYR A 18 5.12 -2.15 -4.41
N ARG A 19 5.34 -2.91 -5.47
CA ARG A 19 4.65 -2.69 -6.75
C ARG A 19 3.34 -3.47 -6.75
N LEU A 20 2.23 -2.75 -6.67
CA LEU A 20 0.89 -3.33 -6.44
C LEU A 20 -0.08 -2.93 -7.55
N ARG A 21 -0.91 -3.88 -7.95
CA ARG A 21 -2.08 -3.59 -8.78
C ARG A 21 -3.20 -3.13 -7.86
N LEU A 22 -3.69 -1.90 -8.06
CA LEU A 22 -4.75 -1.34 -7.24
C LEU A 22 -6.11 -1.65 -7.86
N GLU A 23 -7.06 -1.98 -7.00
CA GLU A 23 -8.46 -2.18 -7.34
C GLU A 23 -9.30 -1.19 -6.53
N GLU A 24 -10.40 -0.72 -7.11
CA GLU A 24 -11.34 0.12 -6.37
C GLU A 24 -12.34 -0.74 -5.60
N ARG A 25 -12.38 -0.57 -4.28
CA ARG A 25 -13.34 -1.22 -3.37
C ARG A 25 -13.83 -0.22 -2.35
N ASP A 26 -15.15 -0.11 -2.20
CA ASP A 26 -15.79 0.82 -1.27
C ASP A 26 -15.36 2.30 -1.47
N GLY A 27 -15.06 2.70 -2.72
CA GLY A 27 -14.55 4.04 -3.06
C GLY A 27 -13.08 4.30 -2.68
N LEU A 28 -12.38 3.28 -2.18
CA LEU A 28 -10.96 3.31 -1.85
C LEU A 28 -10.17 2.47 -2.85
N LEU A 29 -8.93 2.90 -3.14
CA LEU A 29 -8.00 2.05 -3.86
C LEU A 29 -7.36 1.09 -2.88
N VAL A 30 -7.45 -0.20 -3.16
CA VAL A 30 -6.93 -1.26 -2.30
C VAL A 30 -6.11 -2.26 -3.11
N ALA A 31 -5.22 -2.97 -2.44
CA ALA A 31 -4.46 -4.07 -3.00
C ALA A 31 -4.26 -5.16 -1.94
N ALA A 32 -4.17 -6.40 -2.40
CA ALA A 32 -3.73 -7.50 -1.55
C ALA A 32 -2.30 -7.22 -1.05
N HIS A 33 -2.03 -7.59 0.20
CA HIS A 33 -0.69 -7.47 0.75
C HIS A 33 0.23 -8.53 0.12
N PRO A 34 1.43 -8.17 -0.38
CA PRO A 34 2.33 -9.12 -1.05
C PRO A 34 2.94 -10.15 -0.09
N ASN A 35 3.01 -9.81 1.20
CA ASN A 35 3.27 -10.80 2.25
C ASN A 35 1.97 -11.54 2.58
N ASP A 36 1.89 -12.82 2.18
CA ASP A 36 0.75 -13.71 2.45
C ASP A 36 0.47 -13.92 3.96
N ALA A 37 1.48 -13.70 4.81
CA ALA A 37 1.32 -13.76 6.26
C ALA A 37 0.68 -12.49 6.84
N SER A 38 0.52 -11.42 6.05
CA SER A 38 -0.11 -10.19 6.52
C SER A 38 -1.61 -10.42 6.72
N PRO A 39 -2.14 -10.11 7.90
CA PRO A 39 -3.57 -10.25 8.17
C PRO A 39 -4.43 -9.15 7.52
N MET A 40 -3.82 -8.17 6.84
CA MET A 40 -4.50 -6.98 6.34
C MET A 40 -4.09 -6.62 4.91
N ASP A 41 -5.09 -6.30 4.08
CA ASP A 41 -4.91 -5.66 2.77
C ASP A 41 -4.39 -4.23 2.92
N ILE A 42 -3.89 -3.69 1.81
CA ILE A 42 -3.36 -2.33 1.71
C ILE A 42 -4.44 -1.41 1.15
N ALA A 43 -4.68 -0.26 1.78
CA ALA A 43 -5.55 0.81 1.30
C ALA A 43 -4.73 2.06 0.97
N VAL A 44 -4.72 2.45 -0.30
CA VAL A 44 -3.99 3.62 -0.78
C VAL A 44 -4.83 4.87 -0.54
N VAL A 45 -4.33 5.72 0.34
CA VAL A 45 -5.04 6.93 0.82
C VAL A 45 -4.22 8.20 0.63
N GLU A 46 -2.97 8.09 0.24
CA GLU A 46 -2.05 9.20 -0.02
C GLU A 46 -1.36 9.04 -1.38
N GLY A 47 -0.92 10.15 -1.98
CA GLY A 47 -0.24 10.14 -3.28
C GLY A 47 -1.17 9.86 -4.48
N LEU A 48 -2.49 9.86 -4.25
CA LEU A 48 -3.50 9.60 -5.29
C LEU A 48 -3.45 10.64 -6.42
N ASP A 49 -2.95 11.83 -6.15
CA ASP A 49 -2.68 12.91 -7.10
C ASP A 49 -1.64 12.54 -8.16
N ARG A 50 -0.80 11.52 -7.91
CA ARG A 50 0.19 11.01 -8.85
C ARG A 50 -0.41 10.05 -9.87
N LEU A 51 -1.58 9.48 -9.58
CA LEU A 51 -2.23 8.53 -10.46
C LEU A 51 -2.87 9.28 -11.63
N GLU A 52 -2.55 8.86 -12.85
CA GLU A 52 -3.17 9.40 -14.06
C GLU A 52 -4.64 8.99 -14.20
N GLU A 53 -5.00 7.84 -13.64
CA GLU A 53 -6.35 7.29 -13.63
C GLU A 53 -6.65 6.54 -12.33
N ARG A 54 -7.95 6.40 -12.00
CA ARG A 54 -8.41 5.78 -10.76
C ARG A 54 -9.56 4.81 -11.04
N PRO A 55 -9.36 3.48 -10.91
CA PRO A 55 -8.12 2.79 -10.55
C PRO A 55 -7.07 2.75 -11.68
N PRO A 56 -5.76 2.71 -11.36
CA PRO A 56 -4.70 2.55 -12.37
C PRO A 56 -4.75 1.17 -13.04
N THR A 57 -4.63 1.13 -14.36
CA THR A 57 -4.54 -0.12 -15.14
C THR A 57 -3.19 -0.81 -14.96
N GLU A 58 -2.12 -0.04 -14.74
CA GLU A 58 -0.78 -0.55 -14.47
C GLU A 58 -0.48 -0.66 -12.97
N PRO A 59 0.37 -1.62 -12.56
CA PRO A 59 0.85 -1.69 -11.18
C PRO A 59 1.66 -0.44 -10.80
N VAL A 60 1.39 0.10 -9.62
CA VAL A 60 2.03 1.31 -9.07
C VAL A 60 2.85 1.00 -7.83
N THR A 61 3.86 1.82 -7.56
CA THR A 61 4.70 1.67 -6.37
C THR A 61 4.04 2.36 -5.18
N VAL A 62 3.77 1.58 -4.14
CA VAL A 62 3.10 2.01 -2.91
C VAL A 62 4.03 1.79 -1.72
N GLU A 63 4.24 2.84 -0.93
CA GLU A 63 4.92 2.78 0.36
C GLU A 63 3.91 2.53 1.49
N ILE A 64 4.25 1.66 2.44
CA ILE A 64 3.41 1.41 3.62
C ILE A 64 3.69 2.45 4.70
N VAL A 65 2.68 3.22 5.11
CA VAL A 65 2.86 4.42 5.97
C VAL A 65 2.72 4.11 7.47
N GLY A 66 2.42 2.86 7.85
CA GLY A 66 2.36 2.45 9.27
C GLY A 66 1.15 2.96 10.06
N ARG A 67 0.04 3.23 9.37
CA ARG A 67 -1.27 3.51 10.00
C ARG A 67 -2.35 2.60 9.42
N VAL A 68 -3.45 2.41 10.15
CA VAL A 68 -4.58 1.57 9.70
C VAL A 68 -5.79 2.46 9.40
N VAL A 69 -6.45 2.22 8.26
CA VAL A 69 -7.66 2.93 7.81
C VAL A 69 -8.69 1.89 7.38
N GLY A 70 -9.86 1.89 8.02
CA GLY A 70 -10.96 0.99 7.66
C GLY A 70 -10.59 -0.50 7.72
N GLY A 71 -9.73 -0.89 8.68
CA GLY A 71 -9.26 -2.28 8.84
C GLY A 71 -8.17 -2.70 7.86
N ARG A 72 -7.63 -1.78 7.06
CA ARG A 72 -6.54 -2.02 6.09
C ARG A 72 -5.33 -1.17 6.44
N ILE A 73 -4.14 -1.61 6.07
CA ILE A 73 -2.95 -0.78 6.26
C ILE A 73 -2.90 0.32 5.20
N ALA A 74 -2.60 1.55 5.63
CA ALA A 74 -2.52 2.68 4.73
C ALA A 74 -1.23 2.63 3.89
N GLY A 75 -1.42 2.78 2.59
CA GLY A 75 -0.38 2.95 1.60
C GLY A 75 -0.37 4.36 1.00
N ARG A 76 0.79 4.77 0.51
CA ARG A 76 1.02 6.00 -0.23
C ARG A 76 1.59 5.68 -1.60
N VAL A 77 1.02 6.21 -2.68
CA VAL A 77 1.64 6.12 -4.01
C VAL A 77 2.90 6.96 -4.01
N VAL A 78 4.03 6.32 -4.33
CA VAL A 78 5.33 6.98 -4.49
C VAL A 78 5.76 7.05 -5.95
N GLU A 79 5.38 6.07 -6.78
CA GLU A 79 5.60 6.09 -8.24
C GLU A 79 4.37 5.51 -8.97
N SER A 80 3.94 6.16 -10.04
CA SER A 80 2.82 5.77 -10.90
C SER A 80 3.35 5.45 -12.30
N GLY A 81 3.42 4.16 -12.65
CA GLY A 81 3.83 3.71 -13.99
C GLY A 81 5.14 2.90 -14.02
N PRO A 82 5.54 2.41 -15.19
CA PRO A 82 6.79 1.71 -15.35
C PRO A 82 7.91 2.72 -15.13
N ARG A 83 8.89 2.38 -14.28
CA ARG A 83 10.14 3.11 -14.18
C ARG A 83 10.77 3.10 -15.58
N ASN A 84 10.53 4.15 -16.37
CA ASN A 84 11.24 4.38 -17.61
C ASN A 84 12.70 4.64 -17.21
N ALA A 85 13.51 3.60 -17.35
CA ALA A 85 14.97 3.66 -17.33
C ALA A 85 15.48 3.99 -18.73
#